data_AF-A0AAW0XMH0-F1
#
_entry.id   AF-A0AAW0XMH0-F1
#
_cell.length_a   1.000
_cell.length_b   1.000
_cell.length_c   1.000
_cell.angle_alpha   90.00
_cell.angle_beta   90.00
_cell.angle_gamma   90.00
#
_symmetry.space_group_name_H-M   'P 1'
#
loop_
_entity.id
_entity.type
_entity.pdbx_description
1 polymer ?
#
loop_
_entity_poly.entity_id
_entity_poly.type
_entity_poly.pdbx_seq_one_letter_code
_entity_poly.pdbx_strand_id
1 'polypeptide(L)'
;MRKMRKAWSRNDKQKSRKLCTQKPFYKLDHIVRERYPTFVNALRDLDDPLTLCFLFSKLPAIHRTPLATIEMCRRLTIEFMHYVIEANALRKVFISIKGYYYQVEIMGQLITWIAPHPFAPRNDTHIDFKIMKIFAEFYITLLGFVNFRLYHSLNIHVFCYSYVIIIII
;
A
#
# COMPACT_ATOMS: atom_id res chain seq x y z
N MET A 1 16.75 7.10 18.76
CA MET A 1 16.23 8.49 18.96
C MET A 1 16.96 9.32 20.02
N ARG A 2 17.29 8.79 21.22
CA ARG A 2 17.98 9.56 22.29
C ARG A 2 19.33 10.17 21.86
N LYS A 3 20.15 9.43 21.09
CA LYS A 3 21.44 9.94 20.56
C LYS A 3 21.25 11.09 19.54
N MET A 4 20.21 11.01 18.72
CA MET A 4 19.83 12.07 17.76
C MET A 4 19.42 13.36 18.48
N ARG A 5 18.53 13.26 19.48
CA ARG A 5 18.11 14.43 20.29
C ARG A 5 19.30 15.08 21.00
N LYS A 6 20.23 14.28 21.53
CA LYS A 6 21.47 14.80 22.14
C LYS A 6 22.38 15.51 21.13
N ALA A 7 22.50 14.99 19.90
CA ALA A 7 23.30 15.64 18.84
C ALA A 7 22.69 16.96 18.35
N TRP A 8 21.36 17.01 18.23
CA TRP A 8 20.62 18.24 17.92
C TRP A 8 20.76 19.29 19.01
N SER A 9 20.62 18.89 20.29
CA SER A 9 20.80 19.78 21.44
C SER A 9 22.22 20.35 21.57
N ARG A 10 23.22 19.67 20.99
CA ARG A 10 24.63 20.12 20.97
C ARG A 10 25.02 20.85 19.68
N ASN A 11 24.04 21.14 18.80
CA ASN A 11 24.21 21.82 17.51
C ASN A 11 25.24 21.18 16.56
N ASP A 12 25.56 19.90 16.76
CA ASP A 12 26.58 19.18 16.01
C ASP A 12 25.99 18.65 14.69
N LYS A 13 26.06 19.49 13.65
CA LYS A 13 25.43 19.27 12.33
C LYS A 13 25.99 18.04 11.59
N GLN A 14 27.27 17.72 11.76
CA GLN A 14 27.86 16.57 11.08
C GLN A 14 27.41 15.26 11.70
N LYS A 15 27.38 15.20 13.03
CA LYS A 15 26.94 14.02 13.78
C LYS A 15 25.45 13.76 13.61
N SER A 16 24.62 14.81 13.58
CA SER A 16 23.18 14.68 13.33
C SER A 16 22.89 14.16 11.91
N ARG A 17 23.61 14.64 10.89
CA ARG A 17 23.50 14.11 9.51
C ARG A 17 23.87 12.63 9.43
N LYS A 18 25.02 12.23 9.98
CA LYS A 18 25.44 10.82 10.02
C LYS A 18 24.40 9.93 10.71
N LEU A 19 23.84 10.38 11.83
CA LEU A 19 22.81 9.65 12.57
C LEU A 19 21.45 9.59 11.85
N CYS A 20 21.13 10.59 11.02
CA CYS A 20 19.94 10.54 10.14
C CYS A 20 20.14 9.53 9.00
N THR A 21 21.31 9.49 8.37
CA THR A 21 21.61 8.55 7.28
C THR A 21 21.70 7.11 7.79
N GLN A 22 22.19 6.90 9.01
CA GLN A 22 22.29 5.58 9.65
C GLN A 22 20.98 5.11 10.30
N LYS A 23 19.85 5.79 10.04
CA LYS A 23 18.57 5.35 10.60
C LYS A 23 18.23 3.96 10.03
N PRO A 24 18.10 2.91 10.86
CA PRO A 24 17.74 1.59 10.35
C PRO A 24 16.34 1.66 9.76
N PHE A 25 16.21 1.23 8.51
CA PHE A 25 14.93 1.03 7.85
C PHE A 25 14.42 -0.36 8.23
N TYR A 26 13.22 -0.44 8.80
CA TYR A 26 12.60 -1.74 9.06
C TYR A 26 11.99 -2.26 7.76
N LYS A 27 12.33 -3.49 7.38
CA LYS A 27 11.74 -4.15 6.20
C LYS A 27 10.58 -5.02 6.66
N LEU A 28 9.42 -4.86 6.05
CA LEU A 28 8.24 -5.70 6.35
C LEU A 28 8.20 -7.00 5.52
N ASP A 29 9.15 -7.18 4.61
CA ASP A 29 9.18 -8.30 3.64
C ASP A 29 9.17 -9.68 4.29
N HIS A 30 9.91 -9.85 5.38
CA HIS A 30 9.99 -11.13 6.09
C HIS A 30 8.68 -11.43 6.81
N ILE A 31 8.05 -10.41 7.42
CA ILE A 31 6.76 -10.53 8.10
C ILE A 31 5.67 -10.93 7.11
N VAL A 32 5.66 -10.32 5.92
CA VAL A 32 4.70 -10.68 4.86
C VAL A 32 4.88 -12.15 4.44
N ARG A 33 6.13 -12.59 4.25
CA ARG A 33 6.43 -13.98 3.86
C ARG A 33 6.09 -15.00 4.94
N GLU A 34 6.35 -14.69 6.20
CA GLU A 34 5.99 -15.54 7.34
C GLU A 34 4.47 -15.65 7.49
N ARG A 35 3.73 -14.54 7.30
CA ARG A 35 2.27 -14.53 7.39
C ARG A 35 1.61 -15.24 6.20
N TYR A 36 2.16 -15.07 4.99
CA TYR A 36 1.63 -15.62 3.76
C TYR A 36 2.64 -16.52 3.08
N PRO A 37 2.79 -17.79 3.53
CA PRO A 37 3.79 -18.71 2.99
C PRO A 37 3.51 -19.11 1.54
N THR A 38 2.25 -19.05 1.10
CA THR A 38 1.84 -19.34 -0.28
C THR A 38 1.17 -18.13 -0.91
N PHE A 39 1.28 -18.02 -2.23
CA PHE A 39 0.65 -16.95 -3.00
C PHE A 39 -0.89 -16.97 -2.89
N VAL A 40 -1.48 -18.16 -2.87
CA VAL A 40 -2.94 -18.32 -2.71
C VAL A 40 -3.41 -17.80 -1.36
N ASN A 41 -2.63 -17.99 -0.29
CA ASN A 41 -2.96 -17.42 1.03
C ASN A 41 -2.94 -15.88 1.00
N ALA A 42 -2.00 -15.28 0.27
CA ALA A 42 -1.96 -13.83 0.08
C ALA A 42 -3.16 -13.31 -0.72
N LEU A 43 -3.61 -14.06 -1.75
CA LEU A 43 -4.78 -13.69 -2.55
C LEU A 43 -6.09 -13.73 -1.75
N ARG A 44 -6.24 -14.70 -0.84
CA ARG A 44 -7.45 -14.83 -0.01
C ARG A 44 -7.68 -13.66 0.94
N ASP A 45 -6.59 -13.08 1.44
CA ASP A 45 -6.63 -11.95 2.35
C ASP A 45 -6.53 -10.60 1.63
N LEU A 46 -6.71 -10.54 0.30
CA LEU A 46 -6.47 -9.34 -0.49
C LEU A 46 -7.61 -8.30 -0.42
N ASP A 47 -8.80 -8.69 0.05
CA ASP A 47 -10.00 -7.84 0.17
C ASP A 47 -9.76 -6.59 1.03
N ASP A 48 -9.20 -6.77 2.22
CA ASP A 48 -8.89 -5.72 3.18
C ASP A 48 -7.76 -4.77 2.71
N PRO A 49 -6.60 -5.27 2.25
CA PRO A 49 -5.55 -4.47 1.64
C PRO A 49 -6.05 -3.58 0.50
N LEU A 50 -6.85 -4.14 -0.42
CA LEU A 50 -7.39 -3.39 -1.54
C LEU A 50 -8.30 -2.28 -1.04
N THR A 51 -9.27 -2.60 -0.19
CA THR A 51 -10.21 -1.62 0.35
C THR A 51 -9.50 -0.47 1.06
N LEU A 52 -8.48 -0.77 1.88
CA LEU A 52 -7.71 0.26 2.58
C LEU A 52 -6.88 1.11 1.60
N CYS A 53 -6.18 0.49 0.64
CA CYS A 53 -5.38 1.23 -0.32
C CYS A 53 -6.24 2.12 -1.23
N PHE A 54 -7.41 1.66 -1.65
CA PHE A 54 -8.38 2.48 -2.39
C PHE A 54 -8.87 3.66 -1.56
N LEU A 55 -9.14 3.46 -0.26
CA LEU A 55 -9.48 4.56 0.65
C LEU A 55 -8.34 5.58 0.73
N PHE A 56 -7.13 5.14 1.02
CA PHE A 56 -5.96 6.02 1.14
C PHE A 56 -5.65 6.77 -0.16
N SER A 57 -5.90 6.17 -1.33
CA SER A 57 -5.71 6.84 -2.63
C SER A 57 -6.59 8.07 -2.85
N LYS A 58 -7.71 8.17 -2.12
CA LYS A 58 -8.69 9.27 -2.22
C LYS A 58 -8.57 10.28 -1.08
N LEU A 59 -7.76 10.00 -0.06
CA LEU A 59 -7.56 10.93 1.05
C LEU A 59 -6.68 12.13 0.62
N PRO A 60 -7.03 13.37 0.99
CA PRO A 60 -6.15 14.51 0.80
C PRO A 60 -4.93 14.35 1.72
N ALA A 61 -3.80 14.94 1.34
CA ALA A 61 -2.56 14.93 2.15
C ALA A 61 -2.64 15.81 3.41
N ILE A 62 -3.84 15.99 3.97
CA ILE A 62 -4.15 16.89 5.05
C ILE A 62 -4.27 16.04 6.32
N HIS A 63 -3.30 16.24 7.22
CA HIS A 63 -3.18 15.64 8.56
C HIS A 63 -2.66 14.19 8.66
N ARG A 64 -1.41 14.10 9.16
CA ARG A 64 -0.81 12.94 9.87
C ARG A 64 -0.42 11.71 9.02
N THR A 65 -0.87 11.60 7.77
CA THR A 65 -0.42 10.54 6.85
C THR A 65 0.72 11.03 5.94
N PRO A 66 1.82 10.26 5.75
CA PRO A 66 2.88 10.65 4.81
C PRO A 66 2.37 10.67 3.37
N LEU A 67 2.68 11.74 2.63
CA LEU A 67 2.35 11.87 1.20
C LEU A 67 2.87 10.67 0.38
N ALA A 68 4.06 10.16 0.71
CA ALA A 68 4.65 9.00 0.05
C ALA A 68 3.77 7.74 0.15
N THR A 69 3.12 7.50 1.30
CA THR A 69 2.22 6.36 1.51
C THR A 69 0.98 6.48 0.62
N ILE A 70 0.39 7.68 0.55
CA ILE A 70 -0.79 7.96 -0.29
C ILE A 70 -0.48 7.73 -1.77
N GLU A 71 0.65 8.25 -2.24
CA GLU A 71 1.06 8.11 -3.63
C GLU A 71 1.38 6.64 -3.99
N MET A 72 2.00 5.89 -3.09
CA MET A 72 2.23 4.46 -3.27
C MET A 72 0.92 3.67 -3.32
N CYS A 73 -0.05 3.95 -2.43
CA CYS A 73 -1.38 3.35 -2.50
C CYS A 73 -2.06 3.64 -3.85
N ARG A 74 -2.02 4.91 -4.29
CA ARG A 74 -2.59 5.34 -5.58
C ARG A 74 -1.96 4.55 -6.73
N ARG A 75 -0.63 4.44 -6.76
CA ARG A 75 0.08 3.69 -7.81
C ARG A 75 -0.30 2.20 -7.81
N LEU A 76 -0.23 1.54 -6.65
CA LEU A 76 -0.54 0.11 -6.52
C LEU A 76 -2.00 -0.22 -6.89
N THR A 77 -2.95 0.63 -6.53
CA THR A 77 -4.36 0.44 -6.90
C THR A 77 -4.58 0.54 -8.41
N ILE A 78 -3.90 1.47 -9.09
CA ILE A 78 -3.97 1.60 -10.55
C ILE A 78 -3.32 0.39 -11.22
N GLU A 79 -2.14 -0.02 -10.75
CA GLU A 79 -1.45 -1.22 -11.24
C GLU A 79 -2.33 -2.48 -11.11
N PHE A 80 -3.03 -2.63 -9.98
CA PHE A 80 -3.94 -3.76 -9.77
C PHE A 80 -5.16 -3.70 -10.71
N MET A 81 -5.79 -2.53 -10.86
CA MET A 81 -6.91 -2.38 -11.81
C MET A 81 -6.50 -2.65 -13.25
N HIS A 82 -5.31 -2.22 -13.64
CA HIS A 82 -4.76 -2.50 -14.97
C HIS A 82 -4.59 -4.01 -15.18
N TYR A 83 -4.05 -4.74 -14.20
CA TYR A 83 -4.00 -6.20 -14.24
C TYR A 83 -5.40 -6.82 -14.41
N VAL A 84 -6.40 -6.35 -13.67
CA VAL A 84 -7.77 -6.89 -13.74
C VAL A 84 -8.38 -6.71 -15.14
N ILE A 85 -8.12 -5.57 -15.78
CA ILE A 85 -8.56 -5.27 -17.15
C ILE A 85 -7.87 -6.21 -18.13
N GLU A 86 -6.53 -6.30 -18.10
CA GLU A 86 -5.75 -7.15 -19.01
C GLU A 86 -6.09 -8.64 -18.86
N ALA A 87 -6.30 -9.10 -17.62
CA ALA A 87 -6.67 -10.48 -17.32
C ALA A 87 -8.14 -10.80 -17.61
N ASN A 88 -8.99 -9.81 -17.92
CA ASN A 88 -10.45 -9.96 -17.99
C ASN A 88 -11.03 -10.71 -16.76
N ALA A 89 -10.53 -10.37 -15.57
CA ALA A 89 -10.81 -11.09 -14.33
C ALA A 89 -12.09 -10.62 -13.61
N LEU A 90 -12.72 -9.54 -14.08
CA LEU A 90 -13.92 -8.98 -13.46
C LEU A 90 -15.12 -9.92 -13.61
N ARG A 91 -15.89 -10.09 -12.54
CA ARG A 91 -17.07 -10.97 -12.49
C ARG A 91 -18.35 -10.23 -12.16
N LYS A 92 -18.35 -9.46 -11.07
CA LYS A 92 -19.54 -8.72 -10.62
C LYS A 92 -19.14 -7.32 -10.17
N VAL A 93 -20.04 -6.38 -10.39
CA VAL A 93 -19.90 -5.00 -9.91
C VAL A 93 -21.22 -4.58 -9.30
N PHE A 94 -21.17 -3.92 -8.15
CA PHE A 94 -22.34 -3.40 -7.46
C PHE A 94 -22.06 -1.98 -6.96
N ILE A 95 -23.01 -1.07 -7.18
CA ILE A 95 -22.91 0.33 -6.73
C ILE A 95 -23.75 0.50 -5.47
N SER A 96 -23.15 1.07 -4.43
CA SER A 96 -23.82 1.37 -3.17
C SER A 96 -23.64 2.84 -2.78
N ILE A 97 -24.30 3.27 -1.71
CA ILE A 97 -24.06 4.60 -1.11
C ILE A 97 -22.59 4.76 -0.63
N LYS A 98 -21.93 3.68 -0.21
CA LYS A 98 -20.54 3.72 0.31
C LYS A 98 -19.48 3.82 -0.80
N GLY A 99 -19.82 3.39 -2.02
CA GLY A 99 -18.84 3.21 -3.09
C GLY A 99 -19.19 2.06 -4.04
N TYR A 100 -18.23 1.76 -4.89
CA TYR A 100 -18.26 0.70 -5.90
C TYR A 100 -17.67 -0.59 -5.31
N TYR A 101 -18.45 -1.67 -5.33
CA TYR A 101 -17.98 -3.01 -5.02
C TYR A 101 -17.54 -3.69 -6.30
N TYR A 102 -16.32 -4.19 -6.32
CA TYR A 102 -15.78 -4.99 -7.43
C TYR A 102 -15.54 -6.40 -6.94
N GLN A 103 -15.93 -7.38 -7.74
CA GLN A 103 -15.61 -8.78 -7.53
C GLN A 103 -14.83 -9.29 -8.74
N VAL A 104 -13.64 -9.83 -8.49
CA VAL A 104 -12.78 -10.45 -9.50
C VAL A 104 -12.52 -11.90 -9.14
N GLU A 105 -12.18 -12.69 -10.16
CA GLU A 105 -11.71 -14.06 -10.00
C GLU A 105 -10.27 -14.18 -10.48
N ILE A 106 -9.36 -14.45 -9.55
CA ILE A 106 -7.92 -14.58 -9.82
C ILE A 106 -7.47 -15.94 -9.30
N MET A 107 -6.94 -16.80 -10.19
CA MET A 107 -6.48 -18.16 -9.86
C MET A 107 -7.52 -18.99 -9.06
N GLY A 108 -8.81 -18.85 -9.41
CA GLY A 108 -9.91 -19.53 -8.74
C GLY A 108 -10.24 -18.99 -7.33
N GLN A 109 -9.66 -17.87 -6.92
CA GLN A 109 -10.06 -17.15 -5.72
C GLN A 109 -10.93 -15.95 -6.11
N LEU A 110 -12.06 -15.80 -5.42
CA LEU A 110 -12.94 -14.65 -5.56
C LEU A 110 -12.49 -13.57 -4.58
N ILE A 111 -12.16 -12.41 -5.09
CA ILE A 111 -11.65 -11.26 -4.32
C ILE A 111 -12.67 -10.13 -4.49
N THR A 112 -13.13 -9.58 -3.37
CA THR A 112 -14.15 -8.53 -3.35
C THR A 112 -13.67 -7.34 -2.52
N TRP A 113 -13.61 -6.16 -3.12
CA TRP A 113 -13.21 -4.95 -2.42
C TRP A 113 -14.13 -3.78 -2.75
N ILE A 114 -14.02 -2.73 -1.93
CA ILE A 114 -14.80 -1.50 -2.08
C ILE A 114 -13.87 -0.37 -2.50
N ALA A 115 -14.19 0.29 -3.60
CA ALA A 115 -13.62 1.57 -3.97
C ALA A 115 -14.58 2.69 -3.55
N PRO A 116 -14.19 3.60 -2.63
CA PRO A 116 -15.07 4.67 -2.19
C PRO A 116 -15.34 5.66 -3.34
N HIS A 117 -16.52 6.27 -3.29
CA HIS A 117 -16.84 7.38 -4.20
C HIS A 117 -15.83 8.53 -4.02
N PRO A 118 -15.59 9.33 -5.06
CA PRO A 118 -14.77 10.53 -4.97
C PRO A 118 -15.51 11.59 -4.13
N PHE A 119 -15.47 11.43 -2.82
CA PHE A 119 -16.03 12.38 -1.86
C PHE A 119 -14.88 13.04 -1.10
N ALA A 120 -15.01 14.34 -0.82
CA ALA A 120 -14.12 14.99 0.12
C ALA A 120 -14.31 14.34 1.51
N PRO A 121 -13.28 13.72 2.10
CA PRO A 121 -13.43 13.11 3.42
C PRO A 121 -13.79 14.20 4.43
N ARG A 122 -14.85 13.95 5.19
CA ARG A 122 -15.12 14.72 6.41
C ARG A 122 -14.01 14.38 7.39
N ASN A 123 -13.34 15.39 7.92
CA ASN A 123 -12.33 15.21 8.95
C ASN A 123 -13.02 14.84 10.27
N ASP A 124 -13.41 13.57 10.40
CA ASP A 124 -13.93 13.05 11.65
C ASP A 124 -12.75 12.82 12.60
N THR A 125 -12.67 13.63 13.66
CA THR A 125 -11.58 13.64 14.65
C THR A 125 -11.48 12.34 15.47
N HIS A 126 -12.43 11.42 15.31
CA HIS A 126 -12.51 10.16 16.04
C HIS A 126 -11.67 9.01 15.44
N ILE A 127 -11.11 9.18 14.23
CA ILE A 127 -10.37 8.10 13.55
C ILE A 127 -8.87 8.15 13.91
N ASP A 128 -8.32 7.05 14.44
CA ASP A 128 -6.89 6.94 14.72
C ASP A 128 -6.06 6.60 13.46
N PHE A 129 -5.64 7.64 12.75
CA PHE A 129 -4.76 7.54 11.58
C PHE A 129 -3.39 6.92 11.88
N LYS A 130 -2.94 6.88 13.14
CA LYS A 130 -1.65 6.27 13.49
C LYS A 130 -1.69 4.76 13.29
N ILE A 131 -2.79 4.12 13.70
CA ILE A 131 -3.00 2.69 13.51
C ILE A 131 -3.22 2.40 12.02
N MET A 132 -4.09 3.18 11.35
CA MET A 132 -4.34 2.99 9.92
C MET A 132 -3.07 3.12 9.08
N LYS A 133 -2.14 4.01 9.46
CA LYS A 133 -0.84 4.14 8.79
C LYS A 133 -0.01 2.86 8.88
N ILE A 134 0.03 2.20 10.03
CA ILE A 134 0.80 0.96 10.22
C ILE A 134 0.23 -0.14 9.32
N PHE A 135 -1.11 -0.25 9.26
CA PHE A 135 -1.77 -1.19 8.35
C PHE A 135 -1.52 -0.84 6.89
N ALA A 136 -1.61 0.43 6.51
CA ALA A 136 -1.34 0.87 5.15
C ALA A 136 0.09 0.53 4.72
N GLU A 137 1.08 0.70 5.60
CA GLU A 137 2.47 0.35 5.30
C GLU A 137 2.64 -1.15 5.05
N PHE A 138 2.03 -2.00 5.88
CA PHE A 138 2.04 -3.44 5.69
C PHE A 138 1.32 -3.88 4.40
N TYR A 139 0.15 -3.30 4.12
CA TYR A 139 -0.66 -3.62 2.93
C TYR A 139 -0.02 -3.15 1.63
N ILE A 140 0.71 -2.02 1.63
CA ILE A 140 1.53 -1.59 0.49
C ILE A 140 2.57 -2.65 0.15
N THR A 141 3.27 -3.18 1.15
CA THR A 141 4.28 -4.22 0.93
C THR A 141 3.64 -5.50 0.38
N LEU A 142 2.51 -5.94 0.96
CA LEU A 142 1.76 -7.10 0.48
C LEU A 142 1.28 -6.93 -0.97
N LEU A 143 0.60 -5.83 -1.28
CA LEU A 143 0.13 -5.53 -2.65
C LEU A 143 1.27 -5.41 -3.65
N GLY A 144 2.42 -4.89 -3.24
CA GLY A 144 3.63 -4.87 -4.07
C GLY A 144 4.08 -6.27 -4.48
N PHE A 145 4.15 -7.21 -3.53
CA PHE A 145 4.47 -8.61 -3.85
C PHE A 145 3.41 -9.29 -4.71
N VAL A 146 2.13 -9.01 -4.43
CA VAL A 146 1.04 -9.59 -5.20
C VAL A 146 1.04 -9.10 -6.63
N ASN A 147 1.08 -7.78 -6.85
CA ASN A 147 1.16 -7.19 -8.19
C ASN A 147 2.37 -7.72 -8.95
N PHE A 148 3.55 -7.78 -8.33
CA PHE A 148 4.75 -8.35 -8.97
C PHE A 148 4.51 -9.75 -9.53
N ARG A 149 3.92 -10.65 -8.72
CA ARG A 149 3.61 -12.02 -9.14
C ARG A 149 2.53 -12.09 -10.22
N LEU A 150 1.49 -11.26 -10.11
CA LEU A 150 0.39 -11.20 -11.08
C LEU A 150 0.90 -10.74 -12.46
N TYR A 151 1.69 -9.67 -12.52
CA TYR A 151 2.28 -9.19 -13.77
C TYR A 151 3.25 -10.19 -14.41
N HIS A 152 4.09 -10.85 -13.60
CA HIS A 152 4.95 -11.93 -14.09
C HIS A 152 4.12 -13.09 -14.68
N SER A 153 2.91 -13.32 -14.18
CA SER A 153 2.06 -14.43 -14.67
C SER A 153 1.44 -14.12 -16.04
N LEU A 154 1.25 -12.85 -16.38
CA LEU A 154 0.72 -12.41 -17.68
C LEU A 154 1.81 -12.10 -18.72
N ASN A 155 3.10 -12.23 -18.38
CA ASN A 155 4.23 -11.78 -19.22
C ASN A 155 4.14 -10.30 -19.65
N ILE A 156 3.39 -9.48 -18.90
CA ILE A 156 3.27 -8.06 -19.19
C ILE A 156 4.46 -7.34 -18.55
N HIS A 157 5.33 -6.78 -19.36
CA HIS A 157 6.36 -5.86 -18.89
C HIS A 157 5.69 -4.58 -18.39
N VAL A 158 5.61 -4.40 -17.08
CA VAL A 158 5.25 -3.11 -16.49
C VAL A 158 6.37 -2.12 -16.84
N PHE A 159 6.10 -1.17 -17.71
CA PHE A 159 7.02 -0.07 -18.09
C PHE A 159 7.38 0.90 -16.94
N CYS A 160 7.26 0.47 -15.68
CA CYS A 160 7.58 1.26 -14.50
C CYS A 160 8.51 0.52 -13.51
N TYR A 161 9.25 -0.50 -13.98
CA TYR A 161 10.36 -1.07 -13.22
C TYR A 161 11.64 -0.30 -13.53
N SER A 162 11.99 0.69 -12.68
CA SER A 162 13.42 0.89 -12.39
C SER A 162 13.73 1.73 -11.14
N TYR A 163 12.84 2.58 -10.63
CA TYR A 163 13.28 3.57 -9.63
C TYR A 163 12.68 3.49 -8.23
N VAL A 164 11.56 2.78 -7.97
CA VAL A 164 10.88 2.94 -6.66
C VAL A 164 10.89 1.70 -5.78
N ILE A 165 10.98 0.48 -6.34
CA ILE A 165 11.11 -0.74 -5.53
C ILE A 165 12.50 -0.82 -4.87
N ILE A 166 13.55 -0.26 -5.49
CA ILE A 166 14.91 -0.22 -4.94
C ILE A 166 15.09 0.92 -3.89
N ILE A 167 14.19 1.90 -3.82
CA ILE A 167 14.32 2.98 -2.81
C ILE A 167 13.69 2.56 -1.46
N ILE A 168 12.91 1.47 -1.43
CA ILE A 168 12.22 1.00 -0.21
C ILE A 168 12.68 -0.42 0.23
N ILE A 169 13.48 -1.12 -0.59
CA ILE A 169 14.19 -2.35 -0.20
C ILE A 169 15.68 -2.03 -0.07
#